data_AF-A0A7V9Q619-F1
#
_entry.id   AF-A0A7V9Q619-F1
#
_cell.length_a   1.000
_cell.length_b   1.000
_cell.length_c   1.000
_cell.angle_alpha   90.00
_cell.angle_beta   90.00
_cell.angle_gamma   90.00
#
_symmetry.space_group_name_H-M   'P 1'
#
loop_
_entity.id
_entity.type
_entity.pdbx_description
1 polymer ?
#
loop_
_entity_poly.entity_id
_entity_poly.type
_entity_poly.pdbx_seq_one_letter_code
_entity_poly.pdbx_strand_id
1 'polypeptide(L)'
;MKTKLILSLTLLLMIAAAVRAQETASVDGEGFIRNWLVLAPIPAESEDSGANEIEKQQIKDEAMIKPKAGDKVMIGGKEMAWTSHKTADYFVDFGQFVGAGQTEDVVGYAVAYLNADAEMKGLKLQIGSNDQAKVYLNGKEVLKFDDTRTLEKDQNAADNVTLNKGLN
;
A
#
# COMPACT_ATOMS: atom_id res chain seq x y z
N MET A 1 48.08 -16.12 52.10
CA MET A 1 46.72 -15.64 51.75
C MET A 1 46.65 -15.47 50.25
N LYS A 2 45.73 -16.18 49.58
CA LYS A 2 45.57 -16.18 48.11
C LYS A 2 44.39 -15.27 47.73
N THR A 3 44.62 -14.25 46.91
CA THR A 3 43.57 -13.40 46.34
C THR A 3 43.12 -14.00 45.01
N LYS A 4 41.81 -14.25 44.86
CA LYS A 4 41.20 -14.74 43.62
C LYS A 4 40.89 -13.55 42.70
N LEU A 5 41.30 -13.62 41.44
CA LEU A 5 40.86 -12.72 40.38
C LEU A 5 39.68 -13.40 39.67
N ILE A 6 38.51 -12.75 39.65
CA ILE A 6 37.33 -13.19 38.91
C ILE A 6 37.36 -12.47 37.56
N LEU A 7 37.53 -13.23 36.47
CA LEU A 7 37.37 -12.73 35.11
C LEU A 7 35.88 -12.87 34.74
N SER A 8 35.18 -11.76 34.57
CA SER A 8 33.79 -11.76 34.09
C SER A 8 33.80 -11.66 32.57
N LEU A 9 33.19 -12.65 31.89
CA LEU A 9 33.06 -12.70 30.43
C LEU A 9 31.64 -12.23 30.07
N THR A 10 31.51 -10.98 29.63
CA THR A 10 30.24 -10.43 29.13
C THR A 10 30.10 -10.77 27.64
N LEU A 11 29.19 -11.69 27.31
CA LEU A 11 28.81 -12.00 25.94
C LEU A 11 27.78 -10.97 25.46
N LEU A 12 28.17 -10.11 24.51
CA LEU A 12 27.29 -9.13 23.88
C LEU A 12 26.53 -9.80 22.72
N LEU A 13 25.26 -10.14 22.92
CA LEU A 13 24.37 -10.64 21.87
C LEU A 13 23.93 -9.46 20.99
N MET A 14 24.53 -9.30 19.81
CA MET A 14 24.01 -8.38 18.80
C MET A 14 22.81 -9.02 18.11
N ILE A 15 21.60 -8.58 18.48
CA ILE A 15 20.38 -8.88 17.73
C ILE A 15 20.39 -7.98 16.49
N ALA A 16 20.95 -8.48 15.38
CA ALA A 16 20.73 -7.87 14.09
C ALA A 16 19.26 -8.11 13.70
N ALA A 17 18.42 -7.09 13.86
CA ALA A 17 17.10 -7.10 13.24
C ALA A 17 17.32 -7.10 11.73
N ALA A 18 17.17 -8.26 11.10
CA ALA A 18 17.18 -8.37 9.65
C ALA A 18 15.96 -7.62 9.10
N VAL A 19 16.14 -6.35 8.74
CA VAL A 19 15.24 -5.68 7.81
C VAL A 19 15.37 -6.46 6.51
N ARG A 20 14.39 -7.32 6.22
CA ARG A 20 14.29 -7.91 4.88
C ARG A 20 14.12 -6.74 3.90
N ALA A 21 15.07 -6.60 2.99
CA ALA A 21 14.91 -5.69 1.87
C ALA A 21 13.65 -6.12 1.10
N GLN A 22 12.72 -5.18 0.92
CA GLN A 22 11.63 -5.37 -0.01
C GLN A 22 12.26 -5.59 -1.39
N GLU A 23 11.88 -6.65 -2.11
CA GLU A 23 12.40 -6.86 -3.47
C GLU A 23 12.11 -5.62 -4.32
N THR A 24 13.16 -4.96 -4.79
CA THR A 24 13.05 -3.84 -5.72
C THR A 24 12.71 -4.40 -7.08
N ALA A 25 11.50 -4.13 -7.55
CA ALA A 25 11.05 -4.52 -8.88
C ALA A 25 10.75 -3.26 -9.69
N SER A 26 11.18 -3.27 -10.95
CA SER A 26 10.75 -2.26 -11.92
C SER A 26 9.25 -2.41 -12.20
N VAL A 27 8.63 -1.32 -12.64
CA VAL A 27 7.38 -1.41 -13.39
C VAL A 27 7.55 -2.35 -14.59
N ASP A 28 6.45 -2.90 -15.09
CA ASP A 28 6.52 -3.77 -16.26
C ASP A 28 6.80 -2.99 -17.56
N GLY A 29 6.76 -3.70 -18.70
CA GLY A 29 7.02 -3.10 -20.02
C GLY A 29 6.00 -2.04 -20.45
N GLU A 30 4.81 -1.99 -19.84
CA GLU A 30 3.78 -0.99 -20.09
C GLU A 30 3.79 0.15 -19.04
N GLY A 31 4.58 0.02 -17.97
CA GLY A 31 4.66 1.00 -16.89
C GLY A 31 3.78 0.69 -15.67
N PHE A 32 3.12 -0.48 -15.62
CA PHE A 32 2.29 -0.87 -14.49
C PHE A 32 3.14 -1.30 -13.28
N ILE A 33 2.73 -0.83 -12.11
CA ILE A 33 3.26 -1.31 -10.83
C ILE A 33 2.68 -2.70 -10.56
N ARG A 34 3.57 -3.67 -10.30
CA ARG A 34 3.20 -5.09 -10.13
C ARG A 34 3.23 -5.56 -8.68
N ASN A 35 3.99 -4.91 -7.81
CA ASN A 35 4.17 -5.35 -6.43
C ASN A 35 3.48 -4.37 -5.48
N TRP A 36 2.55 -4.90 -4.70
CA TRP A 36 1.66 -4.13 -3.84
C TRP A 36 1.65 -4.71 -2.43
N LEU A 37 1.42 -3.85 -1.44
CA LEU A 37 0.89 -4.21 -0.15
C LEU A 37 -0.60 -3.97 -0.18
N VAL A 38 -1.39 -5.01 0.08
CA VAL A 38 -2.85 -4.96 -0.03
C VAL A 38 -3.47 -5.16 1.34
N LEU A 39 -4.50 -4.36 1.62
CA LEU A 39 -5.40 -4.52 2.74
C LEU A 39 -6.84 -4.46 2.21
N ALA A 40 -7.42 -5.63 2.01
CA ALA A 40 -8.77 -5.81 1.47
C ALA A 40 -9.32 -7.17 1.90
N PRO A 41 -10.65 -7.37 1.87
CA PRO A 41 -11.68 -6.33 1.76
C PRO A 41 -11.98 -5.67 3.12
N ILE A 42 -12.30 -4.38 3.10
CA ILE A 42 -12.93 -3.65 4.21
C ILE A 42 -14.41 -3.47 3.82
N PRO A 43 -15.37 -4.02 4.58
CA PRO A 43 -16.78 -3.80 4.28
C PRO A 43 -17.13 -2.31 4.30
N ALA A 44 -17.87 -1.84 3.30
CA ALA A 44 -18.48 -0.52 3.33
C ALA A 44 -19.45 -0.43 4.51
N GLU A 45 -19.54 0.75 5.12
CA GLU A 45 -20.53 1.03 6.17
C GLU A 45 -21.84 1.55 5.57
N SER A 46 -21.78 2.20 4.40
CA SER A 46 -22.93 2.64 3.64
C SER A 46 -23.08 1.84 2.36
N GLU A 47 -24.26 1.22 2.18
CA GLU A 47 -24.64 0.55 0.93
C GLU A 47 -24.89 1.57 -0.21
N ASP A 48 -25.00 2.87 0.12
CA ASP A 48 -25.58 3.87 -0.78
C ASP A 48 -24.58 4.61 -1.68
N SER A 49 -23.25 4.58 -1.45
CA SER A 49 -22.26 4.90 -2.51
C SER A 49 -20.81 4.57 -2.16
N GLY A 50 -20.10 3.89 -3.08
CA GLY A 50 -18.64 3.73 -3.01
C GLY A 50 -17.88 5.07 -3.02
N ALA A 51 -18.47 6.12 -3.58
CA ALA A 51 -17.97 7.49 -3.52
C ALA A 51 -17.80 8.00 -2.08
N ASN A 52 -18.79 7.75 -1.20
CA ASN A 52 -18.70 8.13 0.21
C ASN A 52 -17.62 7.31 0.93
N GLU A 53 -17.50 6.03 0.58
CA GLU A 53 -16.52 5.14 1.20
C GLU A 53 -15.07 5.48 0.84
N ILE A 54 -14.82 5.97 -0.39
CA ILE A 54 -13.51 6.51 -0.75
C ILE A 54 -13.31 7.94 -0.28
N GLU A 55 -14.34 8.71 0.09
CA GLU A 55 -14.15 10.03 0.70
C GLU A 55 -13.79 9.87 2.19
N LYS A 56 -14.47 8.96 2.88
CA LYS A 56 -14.19 8.59 4.27
C LYS A 56 -12.83 7.89 4.38
N GLN A 57 -12.05 8.29 5.38
CA GLN A 57 -10.85 7.54 5.74
C GLN A 57 -11.22 6.27 6.52
N GLN A 58 -10.95 5.08 5.96
CA GLN A 58 -11.14 3.81 6.66
C GLN A 58 -9.99 3.55 7.66
N ILE A 59 -8.81 4.10 7.36
CA ILE A 59 -7.64 4.15 8.25
C ILE A 59 -7.32 5.61 8.53
N LYS A 60 -7.16 5.97 9.81
CA LYS A 60 -6.76 7.32 10.19
C LYS A 60 -5.45 7.73 9.49
N ASP A 61 -5.44 8.92 8.92
CA ASP A 61 -4.29 9.50 8.22
C ASP A 61 -3.84 8.63 7.03
N GLU A 62 -4.78 8.02 6.30
CA GLU A 62 -4.52 7.05 5.22
C GLU A 62 -3.52 7.53 4.15
N ALA A 63 -3.45 8.83 3.87
CA ALA A 63 -2.48 9.39 2.92
C ALA A 63 -1.02 9.22 3.39
N MET A 64 -0.81 9.06 4.71
CA MET A 64 0.51 9.03 5.35
C MET A 64 0.92 7.63 5.81
N ILE A 65 0.08 6.61 5.60
CA ILE A 65 0.39 5.24 6.05
C ILE A 65 1.61 4.70 5.32
N LYS A 66 2.44 3.95 6.05
CA LYS A 66 3.62 3.28 5.50
C LYS A 66 3.69 1.83 5.98
N PRO A 67 2.75 0.98 5.54
CA PRO A 67 2.66 -0.40 5.99
C PRO A 67 3.81 -1.26 5.49
N LYS A 68 4.03 -2.37 6.18
CA LYS A 68 4.86 -3.50 5.74
C LYS A 68 4.00 -4.75 5.71
N ALA A 69 4.46 -5.76 4.98
CA ALA A 69 3.82 -7.06 4.97
C ALA A 69 3.73 -7.62 6.40
N GLY A 70 2.53 -8.04 6.80
CA GLY A 70 2.23 -8.53 8.14
C GLY A 70 1.93 -7.45 9.18
N ASP A 71 2.08 -6.16 8.86
CA ASP A 71 1.61 -5.09 9.75
C ASP A 71 0.10 -5.23 9.95
N LYS A 72 -0.34 -4.99 11.17
CA LYS A 72 -1.73 -5.14 11.58
C LYS A 72 -2.38 -3.79 11.82
N VAL A 73 -3.66 -3.68 11.47
CA VAL A 73 -4.48 -2.49 11.70
C VAL A 73 -5.86 -2.91 12.19
N MET A 74 -6.43 -2.12 13.11
CA MET A 74 -7.80 -2.29 13.58
C MET A 74 -8.72 -1.39 12.76
N ILE A 75 -9.71 -1.98 12.09
CA ILE A 75 -10.73 -1.26 11.30
C ILE A 75 -12.10 -1.82 11.71
N GLY A 76 -13.02 -0.96 12.15
CA GLY A 76 -14.35 -1.39 12.58
C GLY A 76 -14.35 -2.46 13.69
N GLY A 77 -13.32 -2.48 14.56
CA GLY A 77 -13.16 -3.50 15.61
C GLY A 77 -12.61 -4.86 15.13
N LYS A 78 -12.28 -5.00 13.84
CA LYS A 78 -11.63 -6.19 13.28
C LYS A 78 -10.14 -5.93 13.05
N GLU A 79 -9.30 -6.87 13.47
CA GLU A 79 -7.88 -6.86 13.14
C GLU A 79 -7.69 -7.37 11.71
N MET A 80 -6.98 -6.60 10.89
CA MET A 80 -6.61 -6.96 9.52
C MET A 80 -5.10 -6.83 9.34
N ALA A 81 -4.54 -7.59 8.40
CA ALA A 81 -3.10 -7.60 8.13
C ALA A 81 -2.79 -7.25 6.68
N TRP A 82 -1.78 -6.41 6.49
CA TRP A 82 -1.26 -6.07 5.16
C TRP A 82 -0.57 -7.27 4.52
N THR A 83 -0.89 -7.55 3.27
CA THR A 83 -0.37 -8.71 2.53
C THR A 83 0.43 -8.27 1.31
N SER A 84 1.64 -8.82 1.12
CA SER A 84 2.37 -8.64 -0.14
C SER A 84 1.68 -9.39 -1.26
N HIS A 85 1.47 -8.70 -2.38
CA HIS A 85 0.84 -9.27 -3.56
C HIS A 85 1.55 -8.80 -4.83
N LYS A 86 1.85 -9.75 -5.71
CA LYS A 86 2.37 -9.48 -7.05
C LYS A 86 1.27 -9.77 -8.05
N THR A 87 0.83 -8.74 -8.78
CA THR A 87 -0.24 -8.90 -9.78
C THR A 87 0.29 -9.63 -11.01
N ALA A 88 -0.54 -10.50 -11.57
CA ALA A 88 -0.28 -11.15 -12.87
C ALA A 88 -0.72 -10.28 -14.05
N ASP A 89 -1.62 -9.32 -13.81
CA ASP A 89 -2.24 -8.46 -14.82
C ASP A 89 -2.37 -7.01 -14.30
N TYR A 90 -2.65 -6.02 -15.17
CA TYR A 90 -2.56 -4.55 -14.96
C TYR A 90 -3.35 -3.96 -13.78
N PHE A 91 -4.05 -4.79 -13.01
CA PHE A 91 -4.86 -4.41 -11.88
C PHE A 91 -4.58 -5.28 -10.65
N VAL A 92 -4.93 -4.75 -9.47
CA VAL A 92 -5.03 -5.53 -8.23
C VAL A 92 -6.45 -6.06 -8.15
N ASP A 93 -6.61 -7.38 -8.14
CA ASP A 93 -7.90 -8.03 -7.93
C ASP A 93 -8.17 -8.17 -6.43
N PHE A 94 -8.93 -7.24 -5.85
CA PHE A 94 -9.29 -7.31 -4.43
C PHE A 94 -10.11 -8.56 -4.09
N GLY A 95 -10.81 -9.17 -5.06
CA GLY A 95 -11.56 -10.41 -4.89
C GLY A 95 -10.69 -11.58 -4.40
N GLN A 96 -9.39 -11.57 -4.72
CA GLN A 96 -8.45 -12.62 -4.29
C GLN A 96 -8.17 -12.61 -2.78
N PHE A 97 -8.50 -11.53 -2.08
CA PHE A 97 -8.28 -11.36 -0.64
C PHE A 97 -9.54 -11.62 0.20
N VAL A 98 -10.68 -11.84 -0.45
CA VAL A 98 -11.99 -11.97 0.18
C VAL A 98 -12.19 -13.34 0.85
N GLY A 99 -11.54 -14.39 0.35
CA GLY A 99 -11.85 -15.76 0.75
C GLY A 99 -13.30 -16.11 0.41
N ALA A 100 -14.07 -16.59 1.39
CA ALA A 100 -15.53 -16.82 1.26
C ALA A 100 -16.38 -15.63 1.71
N GLY A 101 -15.77 -14.45 1.87
CA GLY A 101 -16.43 -13.23 2.32
C GLY A 101 -17.17 -12.47 1.21
N GLN A 102 -17.48 -11.22 1.51
CA GLN A 102 -18.18 -10.28 0.63
C GLN A 102 -17.23 -9.67 -0.41
N THR A 103 -17.65 -9.66 -1.68
CA THR A 103 -16.89 -9.13 -2.84
C THR A 103 -17.41 -7.81 -3.38
N GLU A 104 -18.64 -7.42 -3.02
CA GLU A 104 -19.31 -6.19 -3.43
C GLU A 104 -19.41 -5.24 -2.22
N ASP A 105 -19.54 -3.93 -2.45
CA ASP A 105 -19.62 -2.92 -1.39
C ASP A 105 -18.45 -3.03 -0.39
N VAL A 106 -17.23 -3.07 -0.94
CA VAL A 106 -15.99 -3.16 -0.17
C VAL A 106 -15.00 -2.09 -0.61
N VAL A 107 -14.21 -1.63 0.35
CA VAL A 107 -13.03 -0.78 0.15
C VAL A 107 -11.78 -1.64 0.23
N GLY A 108 -10.79 -1.33 -0.59
CA GLY A 108 -9.45 -1.92 -0.52
C GLY A 108 -8.38 -0.85 -0.58
N TYR A 109 -7.30 -1.05 0.17
CA TYR A 109 -6.07 -0.29 -0.01
C TYR A 109 -5.02 -1.11 -0.76
N ALA A 110 -4.33 -0.46 -1.69
CA ALA A 110 -3.13 -0.97 -2.34
C ALA A 110 -2.03 0.08 -2.22
N VAL A 111 -0.91 -0.29 -1.60
CA VAL A 111 0.26 0.58 -1.39
C VAL A 111 1.45 0.03 -2.14
N ALA A 112 2.14 0.90 -2.89
CA ALA A 112 3.42 0.62 -3.49
C ALA A 112 4.41 1.70 -3.09
N TYR A 113 5.70 1.35 -3.11
CA TYR A 113 6.79 2.27 -2.81
C TYR A 113 7.64 2.47 -4.06
N LEU A 114 7.82 3.73 -4.46
CA LEU A 114 8.59 4.07 -5.65
C LEU A 114 9.90 4.74 -5.23
N ASN A 115 11.02 4.07 -5.47
CA ASN A 115 12.33 4.65 -5.21
C ASN A 115 12.89 5.28 -6.50
N ALA A 116 13.11 6.60 -6.48
CA ALA A 116 13.69 7.34 -7.59
C ALA A 116 15.12 7.78 -7.27
N ASP A 117 16.08 7.50 -8.17
CA ASP A 117 17.50 7.85 -7.96
C ASP A 117 17.76 9.38 -7.98
N ALA A 118 16.83 10.13 -8.60
CA ALA A 118 16.82 11.58 -8.67
C ALA A 118 15.36 12.09 -8.62
N GLU A 119 15.19 13.38 -8.40
CA GLU A 119 13.88 14.03 -8.52
C GLU A 119 13.41 13.96 -9.98
N MET A 120 12.18 13.49 -10.20
CA MET A 120 11.55 13.35 -11.51
C MET A 120 10.29 14.20 -11.55
N LYS A 121 10.25 15.22 -12.42
CA LYS A 121 9.12 16.16 -12.57
C LYS A 121 8.38 15.91 -13.87
N GLY A 122 7.18 16.45 -13.99
CA GLY A 122 6.41 16.40 -15.22
C GLY A 122 5.89 14.99 -15.55
N LEU A 123 5.83 14.11 -14.55
CA LEU A 123 5.36 12.75 -14.75
C LEU A 123 3.84 12.73 -14.85
N LYS A 124 3.34 11.63 -15.41
CA LYS A 124 1.91 11.31 -15.45
C LYS A 124 1.67 10.05 -14.63
N LEU A 125 0.77 10.11 -13.66
CA LEU A 125 0.29 8.94 -12.93
C LEU A 125 -1.06 8.55 -13.52
N GLN A 126 -1.19 7.32 -14.02
CA GLN A 126 -2.41 6.81 -14.65
C GLN A 126 -3.03 5.70 -13.81
N ILE A 127 -4.36 5.60 -13.84
CA ILE A 127 -5.12 4.60 -13.12
C ILE A 127 -6.42 4.26 -13.85
N GLY A 128 -6.80 3.00 -13.80
CA GLY A 128 -8.16 2.50 -14.05
C GLY A 128 -8.73 1.90 -12.76
N SER A 129 -10.05 1.87 -12.64
CA SER A 129 -10.71 1.29 -11.45
C SER A 129 -12.08 0.72 -11.80
N ASN A 130 -12.57 -0.17 -10.95
CA ASN A 130 -13.94 -0.63 -10.91
C ASN A 130 -14.34 -0.74 -9.42
N ASP A 131 -15.16 0.14 -8.86
CA ASP A 131 -15.76 1.34 -9.48
C ASP A 131 -14.93 2.61 -9.22
N GLN A 132 -15.02 3.17 -8.02
CA GLN A 132 -14.35 4.41 -7.62
C GLN A 132 -12.89 4.21 -7.24
N ALA A 133 -12.09 5.27 -7.28
CA ALA A 133 -10.71 5.25 -6.80
C ALA A 133 -10.26 6.61 -6.27
N LYS A 134 -9.38 6.58 -5.27
CA LYS A 134 -8.67 7.73 -4.74
C LYS A 134 -7.19 7.38 -4.60
N VAL A 135 -6.32 8.27 -5.08
CA VAL A 135 -4.87 8.03 -5.11
C VAL A 135 -4.15 9.13 -4.36
N TYR A 136 -3.28 8.69 -3.46
CA TYR A 136 -2.31 9.52 -2.77
C TYR A 136 -0.92 9.28 -3.35
N LEU A 137 -0.13 10.35 -3.47
CA LEU A 137 1.30 10.28 -3.74
C LEU A 137 2.01 11.22 -2.76
N ASN A 138 3.02 10.72 -2.04
CA ASN A 138 3.77 11.50 -1.06
C ASN A 138 2.87 12.23 -0.02
N GLY A 139 1.78 11.59 0.42
CA GLY A 139 0.87 12.18 1.41
C GLY A 139 -0.13 13.20 0.85
N LYS A 140 -0.15 13.42 -0.47
CA LYS A 140 -1.09 14.34 -1.13
C LYS A 140 -2.06 13.57 -2.03
N GLU A 141 -3.35 13.91 -1.96
CA GLU A 141 -4.32 13.42 -2.93
C GLU A 141 -3.99 14.01 -4.31
N VAL A 142 -3.77 13.13 -5.29
CA VAL A 142 -3.41 13.52 -6.66
C VAL A 142 -4.50 13.19 -7.67
N LEU A 143 -5.40 12.28 -7.33
CA LEU A 143 -6.47 11.82 -8.21
C LEU A 143 -7.63 11.27 -7.38
N LYS A 144 -8.85 11.61 -7.78
CA LYS A 144 -10.08 10.98 -7.30
C LYS A 144 -11.04 10.78 -8.47
N PHE A 145 -11.69 9.63 -8.51
CA PHE A 145 -12.79 9.31 -9.39
C PHE A 145 -13.90 8.67 -8.55
N ASP A 146 -15.06 9.33 -8.50
CA ASP A 146 -16.14 9.07 -7.54
C ASP A 146 -17.45 8.62 -8.21
N ASP A 147 -17.40 8.18 -9.47
CA ASP A 147 -18.53 7.61 -10.19
C ASP A 147 -18.34 6.09 -10.44
N THR A 148 -19.37 5.41 -10.91
CA THR A 148 -19.36 3.98 -11.26
C THR A 148 -18.83 3.75 -12.67
N ARG A 149 -18.08 2.65 -12.88
CA ARG A 149 -17.55 2.23 -14.18
C ARG A 149 -16.99 0.81 -14.14
N THR A 150 -16.90 0.20 -15.32
CA THR A 150 -16.07 -0.99 -15.50
C THR A 150 -14.59 -0.64 -15.60
N LEU A 151 -13.74 -1.62 -15.24
CA LEU A 151 -12.29 -1.49 -15.29
C LEU A 151 -11.78 -1.45 -16.73
N GLU A 152 -11.07 -0.38 -17.08
CA GLU A 152 -10.24 -0.29 -18.29
C GLU A 152 -8.86 0.29 -17.93
N LYS A 153 -7.86 0.11 -18.81
CA LYS A 153 -6.53 0.70 -18.59
C LYS A 153 -6.61 2.24 -18.62
N ASP A 154 -5.89 2.89 -17.72
CA ASP A 154 -5.53 4.31 -17.78
C ASP A 154 -6.68 5.31 -17.96
N GLN A 155 -7.86 5.00 -17.43
CA GLN A 155 -9.08 5.80 -17.58
C GLN A 155 -8.98 7.21 -16.96
N ASN A 156 -8.16 7.38 -15.93
CA ASN A 156 -7.83 8.69 -15.35
C ASN A 156 -6.33 8.90 -15.28
N ALA A 157 -5.93 10.17 -15.18
CA ALA A 157 -4.56 10.54 -14.95
C ALA A 157 -4.42 11.79 -14.09
N ALA A 158 -3.36 11.83 -13.30
CA ALA A 158 -2.83 13.03 -12.69
C ALA A 158 -1.59 13.45 -13.50
N ASP A 159 -1.67 14.61 -14.14
CA ASP A 159 -0.57 15.17 -14.89
C ASP A 159 0.38 15.97 -13.98
N ASN A 160 1.62 16.14 -14.44
CA ASN A 160 2.64 16.97 -13.80
C ASN A 160 2.97 16.56 -12.35
N VAL A 161 2.89 15.26 -12.04
CA VAL A 161 3.28 14.73 -10.73
C VAL A 161 4.81 14.69 -10.60
N THR A 162 5.28 14.71 -9.36
CA THR A 162 6.71 14.68 -9.03
C THR A 162 7.01 13.50 -8.12
N LEU A 163 8.02 12.72 -8.50
CA LEU A 163 8.70 11.80 -7.59
C LEU A 163 9.93 12.52 -7.03
N ASN A 164 10.03 12.58 -5.71
CA ASN A 164 11.20 13.07 -5.00
C ASN A 164 12.35 12.06 -5.14
N LYS A 165 13.59 12.53 -5.06
CA LYS A 165 14.73 11.63 -4.90
C LYS A 165 14.55 10.77 -3.64
N GLY A 166 14.71 9.46 -3.78
CA GLY A 166 14.49 8.46 -2.74
C GLY A 166 13.10 7.84 -2.80
N LEU A 167 12.60 7.41 -1.64
CA LEU A 167 11.33 6.72 -1.50
C LEU A 167 10.14 7.68 -1.61
N ASN A 168 9.14 7.29 -2.40
CA ASN A 168 7.85 7.95 -2.56
C ASN A 168 6.73 6.99 -2.20
#